data_AF-A0A6P1ACA7-F1
#
_entry.id   AF-A0A6P1ACA7-F1
#
_cell.length_a   1.000
_cell.length_b   1.000
_cell.length_c   1.000
_cell.angle_alpha   90.00
_cell.angle_beta   90.00
_cell.angle_gamma   90.00
#
_symmetry.space_group_name_H-M   'P 1'
#
loop_
_entity.id
_entity.type
_entity.pdbx_description
1 polymer ?
#
loop_
_entity_poly.entity_id
_entity_poly.type
_entity_poly.pdbx_seq_one_letter_code
_entity_poly.pdbx_strand_id
1 'polypeptide(L)'
;MKQNRSVQNPYEILGVTPAASKAEIAKAFMMAMKLREYSPDAIAKARKSLMNARSRLLADYLRPILPAIVRFKRKDFSELEKPAPTLEFLPEFDGLDATLAQMQKVSDADRNLGITLFSADPIKRLPPSR
;
A
#
# COMPACT_ATOMS: atom_id res chain seq x y z
N MET A 1 -29.60 -29.01 18.84
CA MET A 1 -28.41 -28.26 18.42
C MET A 1 -28.86 -26.98 17.73
N LYS A 2 -28.63 -25.81 18.34
CA LYS A 2 -29.01 -24.52 17.77
C LYS A 2 -28.05 -24.22 16.61
N GLN A 3 -28.54 -24.23 15.38
CA GLN A 3 -27.74 -23.81 14.23
C GLN A 3 -27.24 -22.39 14.49
N ASN A 4 -25.93 -22.20 14.53
CA ASN A 4 -25.32 -20.88 14.43
C ASN A 4 -25.91 -20.24 13.17
N ARG A 5 -26.78 -19.25 13.34
CA ARG A 5 -27.31 -18.45 12.24
C ARG A 5 -26.14 -17.63 11.71
N SER A 6 -25.28 -18.25 10.88
CA SER A 6 -24.34 -17.53 10.04
C SER A 6 -25.20 -16.51 9.30
N VAL A 7 -24.99 -15.23 9.59
CA VAL A 7 -25.84 -14.19 9.02
C VAL A 7 -25.46 -14.06 7.55
N GLN A 8 -26.14 -14.83 6.70
CA GLN A 8 -25.83 -15.00 5.28
C GLN A 8 -25.88 -13.65 4.55
N ASN A 9 -25.01 -13.49 3.55
CA ASN A 9 -24.95 -12.28 2.75
C ASN A 9 -26.22 -12.17 1.87
N PRO A 10 -26.99 -11.06 1.93
CA PRO A 10 -28.17 -10.90 1.09
C PRO A 10 -27.87 -10.96 -0.42
N TYR A 11 -26.65 -10.61 -0.83
CA TYR A 11 -26.20 -10.73 -2.21
C TYR A 11 -26.05 -12.19 -2.66
N GLU A 12 -25.50 -13.05 -1.79
CA GLU A 12 -25.33 -14.48 -2.06
C GLU A 12 -26.69 -15.21 -2.09
N ILE A 13 -27.60 -14.88 -1.17
CA ILE A 13 -28.96 -15.46 -1.13
C ILE A 13 -29.71 -15.21 -2.43
N LEU A 14 -29.54 -14.02 -3.01
CA LEU A 14 -30.22 -13.62 -4.24
C LEU A 14 -29.38 -13.89 -5.50
N GLY A 15 -28.12 -14.30 -5.37
CA GLY A 15 -27.24 -14.53 -6.52
C GLY A 15 -26.97 -13.27 -7.35
N VAL A 16 -26.84 -12.11 -6.70
CA VAL A 16 -26.61 -10.81 -7.36
C VAL A 16 -25.33 -10.16 -6.85
N THR A 17 -24.74 -9.27 -7.65
CA THR A 17 -23.56 -8.51 -7.25
C THR A 17 -23.97 -7.21 -6.53
N PRO A 18 -23.07 -6.58 -5.74
CA PRO A 18 -23.34 -5.29 -5.10
C PRO A 18 -23.67 -4.17 -6.09
N ALA A 19 -23.23 -4.29 -7.34
CA ALA A 19 -23.53 -3.37 -8.42
C ALA A 19 -24.96 -3.53 -9.00
N ALA A 20 -25.72 -4.54 -8.56
CA ALA A 20 -27.01 -4.85 -9.16
C ALA A 20 -28.04 -3.73 -9.02
N SER A 21 -28.79 -3.48 -10.09
CA SER A 21 -29.89 -2.53 -10.10
C SER A 21 -31.10 -3.05 -9.33
N LYS A 22 -32.04 -2.17 -8.96
CA LYS A 22 -33.28 -2.59 -8.28
C LYS A 22 -34.10 -3.58 -9.11
N ALA A 23 -34.11 -3.42 -10.43
CA ALA A 23 -34.81 -4.31 -11.35
C ALA A 23 -34.16 -5.71 -11.37
N GLU A 24 -32.83 -5.78 -11.39
CA GLU A 24 -32.09 -7.05 -11.33
C GLU A 24 -32.34 -7.77 -10.01
N ILE A 25 -32.35 -7.06 -8.88
CA ILE A 25 -32.66 -7.64 -7.57
C ILE A 25 -34.09 -8.22 -7.55
N ALA A 26 -35.07 -7.55 -8.18
CA ALA A 26 -36.43 -8.05 -8.28
C ALA A 26 -36.53 -9.32 -9.14
N LYS A 27 -35.81 -9.35 -10.27
CA LYS A 27 -35.72 -10.54 -11.12
C LYS A 27 -35.05 -11.71 -10.40
N ALA A 28 -33.96 -11.44 -9.71
CA ALA A 28 -33.20 -12.41 -8.94
C ALA A 28 -34.01 -12.99 -7.77
N PHE A 29 -34.83 -12.17 -7.11
CA PHE A 29 -35.78 -12.64 -6.09
C PHE A 29 -36.75 -13.69 -6.63
N MET A 30 -37.32 -13.47 -7.83
CA MET A 30 -38.20 -14.45 -8.46
C MET A 30 -37.46 -15.74 -8.79
N MET A 31 -36.23 -15.64 -9.29
CA MET A 31 -35.38 -16.80 -9.59
C MET A 31 -35.03 -17.59 -8.32
N ALA A 32 -34.60 -16.92 -7.25
CA ALA A 32 -34.27 -17.55 -5.98
C ALA A 32 -35.46 -18.30 -5.37
N MET A 33 -36.67 -17.71 -5.44
CA MET A 33 -37.90 -18.38 -5.00
C MET A 33 -38.23 -19.64 -5.81
N LYS A 34 -37.88 -19.65 -7.11
CA LYS A 34 -38.06 -20.82 -7.98
C LYS A 34 -37.05 -21.92 -7.68
N LEU A 35 -35.78 -21.56 -7.44
CA LEU A 35 -34.69 -22.49 -7.16
C LEU A 35 -34.81 -23.16 -5.79
N ARG A 36 -35.41 -22.48 -4.81
CA ARG A 36 -35.66 -22.99 -3.44
C ARG A 36 -34.40 -23.45 -2.69
N GLU A 37 -33.23 -22.90 -3.05
CA GLU A 37 -31.97 -23.17 -2.34
C GLU A 37 -31.96 -22.60 -0.91
N TYR A 38 -32.67 -21.49 -0.70
CA TYR A 38 -32.82 -20.82 0.59
C TYR A 38 -34.29 -20.82 1.03
N SER A 39 -34.53 -20.64 2.33
CA SER A 39 -35.90 -20.54 2.84
C SER A 39 -36.60 -19.29 2.29
N PRO A 40 -37.93 -19.34 2.02
CA PRO A 40 -38.67 -18.19 1.51
C PRO A 40 -38.51 -16.94 2.39
N ASP A 41 -38.45 -17.12 3.71
CA ASP A 41 -38.22 -16.04 4.68
C ASP A 41 -36.85 -15.40 4.52
N ALA A 42 -35.80 -16.19 4.27
CA ALA A 42 -34.45 -15.70 4.05
C ALA A 42 -34.38 -14.88 2.75
N ILE A 43 -34.99 -15.39 1.68
CA ILE A 43 -35.05 -14.71 0.37
C ILE A 43 -35.82 -13.38 0.48
N ALA A 44 -36.96 -13.38 1.17
CA ALA A 44 -37.74 -12.16 1.41
C ALA A 44 -36.98 -11.13 2.25
N LYS A 45 -36.28 -11.56 3.31
CA LYS A 45 -35.43 -10.70 4.13
C LYS A 45 -34.26 -10.12 3.33
N ALA A 46 -33.61 -10.94 2.49
CA ALA A 46 -32.52 -10.49 1.62
C ALA A 46 -33.01 -9.40 0.66
N ARG A 47 -34.14 -9.62 -0.03
CA ARG A 47 -34.74 -8.59 -0.90
C ARG A 47 -35.06 -7.31 -0.14
N LYS A 48 -35.69 -7.41 1.03
CA LYS A 48 -36.03 -6.24 1.85
C LYS A 48 -34.77 -5.45 2.24
N SER A 49 -33.69 -6.15 2.58
CA SER A 49 -32.39 -5.55 2.93
C SER A 49 -31.76 -4.81 1.75
N LEU A 50 -31.73 -5.40 0.55
CA LEU A 50 -31.13 -4.77 -0.63
C LEU A 50 -31.99 -3.65 -1.25
N MET A 51 -33.30 -3.66 -1.02
CA MET A 51 -34.21 -2.61 -1.51
C MET A 51 -34.12 -1.31 -0.69
N ASN A 52 -33.75 -1.39 0.58
CA ASN A 52 -33.58 -0.23 1.45
C ASN A 52 -32.12 0.24 1.44
N ALA A 53 -31.91 1.52 1.13
CA ALA A 53 -30.58 2.10 0.97
C ALA A 53 -29.69 1.97 2.23
N ARG A 54 -30.25 2.16 3.43
CA ARG A 54 -29.46 2.09 4.69
C ARG A 54 -28.97 0.67 4.96
N SER A 55 -29.85 -0.32 4.80
CA SER A 55 -29.47 -1.72 5.00
C SER A 55 -28.58 -2.26 3.89
N ARG A 56 -28.75 -1.76 2.65
CA ARG A 56 -27.86 -2.06 1.53
C ARG A 56 -26.44 -1.54 1.79
N LEU A 57 -26.31 -0.27 2.22
CA LEU A 57 -25.03 0.30 2.61
C LEU A 57 -24.32 -0.53 3.68
N LEU A 58 -25.08 -0.98 4.70
CA LEU A 58 -24.54 -1.82 5.76
C LEU A 58 -24.06 -3.18 5.23
N ALA A 59 -24.79 -3.78 4.28
CA ALA A 59 -24.40 -5.04 3.65
C ALA A 59 -23.14 -4.86 2.79
N ASP A 60 -23.04 -3.77 2.04
CA ASP A 60 -21.87 -3.46 1.20
C ASP A 60 -20.60 -3.34 2.04
N TYR A 61 -20.70 -2.67 3.18
CA TYR A 61 -19.55 -2.40 4.04
C TYR A 61 -19.17 -3.61 4.92
N LEU A 62 -20.15 -4.27 5.53
CA LEU A 62 -19.88 -5.35 6.50
C LEU A 62 -19.78 -6.74 5.87
N ARG A 63 -20.22 -6.91 4.62
CA ARG A 63 -20.25 -8.23 3.94
C ARG A 63 -19.78 -8.13 2.50
N PRO A 64 -18.50 -7.77 2.30
CA PRO A 64 -17.93 -7.77 0.95
C PRO A 64 -17.96 -9.20 0.36
N ILE A 65 -18.31 -9.30 -0.92
CA ILE A 65 -18.14 -10.53 -1.69
C ILE A 65 -16.66 -10.60 -2.07
N LEU A 66 -15.90 -11.42 -1.34
CA LEU A 66 -14.47 -11.58 -1.57
C LEU A 66 -14.23 -12.58 -2.71
N PRO A 67 -13.23 -12.33 -3.58
CA PRO A 67 -12.84 -13.31 -4.57
C PRO A 67 -12.33 -14.58 -3.89
N ALA A 68 -12.37 -15.70 -4.62
CA ALA A 68 -11.76 -16.93 -4.15
C ALA A 68 -10.29 -16.69 -3.80
N ILE A 69 -9.86 -17.17 -2.63
CA ILE A 69 -8.49 -16.97 -2.15
C ILE A 69 -7.55 -17.68 -3.13
N VAL A 70 -6.89 -16.90 -3.98
CA VAL A 70 -5.79 -17.38 -4.81
C VAL A 70 -4.59 -17.48 -3.90
N ARG A 71 -4.31 -18.70 -3.43
CA ARG A 71 -3.07 -18.96 -2.69
C ARG A 71 -1.90 -18.63 -3.61
N PHE A 72 -0.94 -17.84 -3.11
CA PHE A 72 0.30 -17.61 -3.84
C PHE A 72 0.95 -18.95 -4.16
N LYS A 73 1.40 -19.11 -5.40
CA LYS A 73 2.23 -20.27 -5.77
C LYS A 73 3.47 -20.23 -4.90
N ARG A 74 3.75 -21.33 -4.19
CA ARG A 74 5.02 -21.49 -3.50
C ARG A 74 6.11 -21.43 -4.56
N LYS A 75 6.96 -20.41 -4.50
CA LYS A 75 8.18 -20.40 -5.30
C LYS A 75 9.12 -21.43 -4.72
N ASP A 76 9.74 -22.19 -5.59
CA ASP A 76 10.82 -23.08 -5.20
C ASP A 76 12.04 -22.21 -4.90
N PHE A 77 12.63 -22.41 -3.72
CA PHE A 77 13.80 -21.68 -3.25
C PHE A 77 15.08 -22.53 -3.37
N SER A 78 15.12 -23.53 -4.26
CA SER A 78 16.33 -24.35 -4.48
C SER A 78 17.55 -23.50 -4.83
N GLU A 79 17.37 -22.28 -5.34
CA GLU A 79 18.47 -21.34 -5.59
C GLU A 79 19.22 -20.93 -4.33
N LEU A 80 18.58 -20.99 -3.15
CA LEU A 80 19.21 -20.73 -1.85
C LEU A 80 20.08 -21.90 -1.36
N GLU A 81 19.97 -23.08 -1.96
CA GLU A 81 20.84 -24.22 -1.67
C GLU A 81 22.20 -24.10 -2.36
N LYS A 82 22.32 -23.18 -3.33
CA LYS A 82 23.60 -22.90 -3.99
C LYS A 82 24.53 -22.18 -3.01
N PRO A 83 25.84 -22.49 -3.01
CA PRO A 83 26.80 -21.78 -2.19
C PRO A 83 26.78 -20.28 -2.53
N ALA A 84 26.96 -19.44 -1.51
CA ALA A 84 27.00 -17.99 -1.68
C ALA A 84 28.05 -17.61 -2.74
N PRO A 85 27.76 -16.65 -3.64
CA PRO A 85 28.72 -16.22 -4.64
C PRO A 85 29.94 -15.59 -3.96
N THR A 86 31.11 -15.83 -4.53
CA THR A 86 32.33 -15.16 -4.12
C THR A 86 32.21 -13.67 -4.39
N LEU A 87 32.39 -12.85 -3.36
CA LEU A 87 32.45 -11.40 -3.50
C LEU A 87 33.88 -11.01 -3.87
N GLU A 88 34.07 -10.45 -5.05
CA GLU A 88 35.34 -9.84 -5.48
C GLU A 88 35.31 -8.35 -5.14
N PHE A 89 36.21 -7.94 -4.26
CA PHE A 89 36.43 -6.52 -3.98
C PHE A 89 37.24 -5.92 -5.12
N LEU A 90 36.73 -4.85 -5.69
CA LEU A 90 37.36 -4.12 -6.78
C LEU A 90 38.49 -3.25 -6.22
N PRO A 91 39.75 -3.43 -6.67
CA PRO A 91 40.91 -2.73 -6.12
C PRO A 91 40.88 -1.21 -6.35
N GLU A 92 40.06 -0.74 -7.29
CA GLU A 92 39.85 0.69 -7.57
C GLU A 92 39.22 1.43 -6.38
N PHE A 93 38.59 0.71 -5.46
CA PHE A 93 37.99 1.25 -4.25
C PHE A 93 38.85 1.03 -3.00
N ASP A 94 40.04 0.44 -3.13
CA ASP A 94 40.98 0.34 -2.03
C ASP A 94 41.50 1.74 -1.66
N GLY A 95 41.39 2.12 -0.39
CA GLY A 95 41.90 3.40 0.10
C GLY A 95 40.99 4.61 -0.14
N LEU A 96 39.70 4.41 -0.47
CA LEU A 96 38.70 5.50 -0.48
C LEU A 96 38.69 6.32 0.81
N ASP A 97 38.87 5.68 1.96
CA ASP A 97 38.91 6.37 3.25
C ASP A 97 40.07 7.36 3.34
N ALA A 98 41.23 7.02 2.76
CA ALA A 98 42.39 7.88 2.74
C ALA A 98 42.19 9.08 1.79
N THR A 99 41.57 8.86 0.62
CA THR A 99 41.28 9.94 -0.33
C THR A 99 40.23 10.90 0.22
N LEU A 100 39.18 10.39 0.89
CA LEU A 100 38.18 11.20 1.58
C LEU A 100 38.80 12.04 2.71
N ALA A 101 39.67 11.45 3.52
CA ALA A 101 40.39 12.18 4.56
C ALA A 101 41.30 13.28 4.00
N GLN A 102 41.93 13.05 2.84
CA GLN A 102 42.76 14.05 2.18
C GLN A 102 41.93 15.20 1.60
N MET A 103 40.79 14.90 0.97
CA MET A 103 39.88 15.94 0.45
C MET A 103 39.34 16.84 1.58
N GLN A 104 38.99 16.27 2.73
CA GLN A 104 38.53 17.04 3.89
C GLN A 104 39.62 18.00 4.40
N LYS A 105 40.87 17.52 4.51
CA LYS A 105 42.02 18.36 4.91
C LYS A 105 42.26 19.52 3.95
N VAL A 106 42.15 19.28 2.64
CA VAL A 106 42.30 20.34 1.61
C VAL A 106 41.19 21.39 1.77
N SER A 107 39.93 20.95 1.92
CA SER A 107 38.80 21.85 2.17
C SER A 107 38.98 22.73 3.43
N ASP A 108 39.52 22.16 4.51
CA ASP A 108 39.74 22.93 5.74
C ASP A 108 40.89 23.94 5.60
N ALA A 109 41.94 23.58 4.86
CA ALA A 109 43.02 24.51 4.52
C ALA A 109 42.51 25.69 3.66
N ASP A 110 41.69 25.41 2.64
CA ASP A 110 41.11 26.43 1.77
C ASP A 110 40.17 27.38 2.53
N ARG A 111 39.37 26.84 3.46
CA ARG A 111 38.52 27.66 4.35
C ARG A 111 39.36 28.59 5.23
N ASN A 112 40.42 28.07 5.84
CA ASN A 112 41.31 28.86 6.67
C ASN A 112 42.02 29.97 5.88
N LEU A 113 42.48 29.66 4.66
CA LEU A 113 43.07 30.65 3.76
C LEU A 113 42.06 31.75 3.39
N GLY A 114 40.83 31.39 3.02
CA GLY A 114 39.78 32.34 2.72
C GLY A 114 39.49 33.27 3.91
N ILE A 115 39.41 32.73 5.13
CA ILE A 115 39.29 33.55 6.33
C ILE A 115 40.50 34.49 6.41
N THR A 116 41.73 34.00 6.38
CA THR A 116 42.93 34.84 6.58
C THR A 116 43.06 35.99 5.56
N LEU A 117 42.72 35.76 4.29
CA LEU A 117 42.89 36.74 3.21
C LEU A 117 41.79 37.81 3.19
N PHE A 118 40.58 37.49 3.64
CA PHE A 118 39.43 38.40 3.58
C PHE A 118 39.00 38.94 4.96
N SER A 119 39.65 38.49 6.03
CA SER A 119 39.33 38.83 7.42
C SER A 119 40.08 40.07 7.94
N ALA A 120 41.05 40.61 7.19
CA ALA A 120 41.80 41.80 7.58
C ALA A 120 41.97 42.75 6.38
N ASP A 121 41.03 43.68 6.22
CA ASP A 121 41.37 45.11 6.04
C ASP A 121 40.15 46.02 6.30
N PRO A 122 40.20 46.92 7.31
CA PRO A 122 39.33 48.07 7.37
C PRO A 122 39.82 49.08 6.33
N ILE A 123 39.07 49.28 5.25
CA ILE A 123 39.29 50.39 4.31
C ILE A 123 39.27 51.68 5.14
N LYS A 124 40.45 52.20 5.49
CA LYS A 124 40.62 53.53 6.08
C LYS A 124 40.10 54.53 5.06
N ARG A 125 38.87 54.99 5.27
CA ARG A 125 38.30 56.11 4.52
C ARG A 125 39.16 57.34 4.80
N LEU A 126 39.89 57.79 3.78
CA LEU A 126 40.59 59.06 3.79
C LEU A 126 39.54 60.19 3.97
N PRO A 127 39.73 61.17 4.87
CA PRO A 127 38.76 62.24 5.03
C PRO A 127 38.78 63.19 3.81
N PRO A 128 37.64 63.82 3.45
CA PRO A 128 37.60 64.74 2.31
C PRO A 128 38.33 66.04 2.63
N SER A 129 39.20 66.46 1.71
CA SER A 129 39.87 67.76 1.68
C SER A 129 38.84 68.89 1.60
N ARG A 130 38.98 69.91 2.45
CA ARG A 130 38.24 71.18 2.35
C ARG A 130 38.78 72.05 1.22
#